data_AF-A0A2V6MB32-F1
#
_entry.id   AF-A0A2V6MB32-F1
#
_cell.length_a   1.000
_cell.length_b   1.000
_cell.length_c   1.000
_cell.angle_alpha   90.00
_cell.angle_beta   90.00
_cell.angle_gamma   90.00
#
_symmetry.space_group_name_H-M   'P 1'
#
loop_
_entity.id
_entity.type
_entity.pdbx_description
1 polymer ?
#
loop_
_entity_poly.entity_id
_entity_poly.type
_entity_poly.pdbx_seq_one_letter_code
_entity_poly.pdbx_strand_id
1 'polypeptide(L)' 'IRWRVPSACYPFDAERDAGVRTAGLFARQTSEKLRAIQLAIEKSVRRYAEGDSFSIPKGAYVIAVSKK' A
#
# COMPACT_ATOMS: atom_id res chain seq x y z
N ILE A 1 -0.19 17.86 1.61
CA ILE A 1 -1.40 17.04 1.31
C ILE A 1 -1.23 15.68 1.99
N ARG A 2 -2.20 15.26 2.79
CA ARG A 2 -2.24 13.92 3.41
C ARG A 2 -3.36 13.11 2.78
N TRP A 3 -3.14 11.82 2.63
CA TRP A 3 -4.15 10.89 2.13
C TRP A 3 -4.78 10.17 3.32
N ARG A 4 -6.09 10.32 3.48
CA ARG A 4 -6.86 9.64 4.51
C ARG A 4 -7.42 8.36 3.94
N VAL A 5 -7.13 7.23 4.57
CA VAL A 5 -7.62 5.92 4.15
C VAL A 5 -8.30 5.19 5.31
N PRO A 6 -9.37 4.43 5.05
CA PRO A 6 -10.16 3.77 6.09
C PRO A 6 -9.47 2.53 6.65
N SER A 7 -8.49 1.95 5.95
CA SER A 7 -7.78 0.75 6.38
C SER A 7 -6.33 0.73 5.92
N ALA A 8 -5.50 -0.05 6.60
CA ALA A 8 -4.11 -0.24 6.24
C ALA A 8 -3.92 -1.02 4.93
N CYS A 9 -4.93 -1.80 4.51
CA CYS A 9 -4.93 -2.54 3.25
C CYS A 9 -5.35 -1.66 2.05
N TYR A 10 -6.06 -0.56 2.30
CA TYR A 10 -6.58 0.33 1.26
C TYR A 10 -5.52 0.78 0.24
N PRO A 11 -4.27 1.12 0.61
CA PRO A 11 -3.23 1.46 -0.37
C PRO A 11 -2.90 0.31 -1.33
N PHE A 12 -2.90 -0.93 -0.85
CA PHE A 12 -2.64 -2.10 -1.68
C PHE A 12 -3.81 -2.38 -2.63
N ASP A 13 -5.04 -2.33 -2.13
CA ASP A 13 -6.25 -2.51 -2.94
C ASP A 13 -6.37 -1.41 -4.00
N ALA A 14 -6.07 -0.15 -3.63
CA ALA A 14 -6.07 0.97 -4.56
C ALA A 14 -5.05 0.76 -5.70
N GLU A 15 -3.82 0.32 -5.42
CA GLU A 15 -2.83 0.05 -6.48
C GLU A 15 -3.17 -1.19 -7.33
N ARG A 16 -3.81 -2.20 -6.74
CA ARG A 16 -4.28 -3.39 -7.46
C ARG A 16 -5.42 -3.05 -8.43
N ASP A 17 -6.34 -2.20 -8.02
CA ASP A 17 -7.60 -1.97 -8.73
C ASP A 17 -7.60 -0.67 -9.57
N ALA A 18 -6.62 0.22 -9.41
CA ALA A 18 -6.55 1.51 -10.11
C ALA A 18 -6.24 1.45 -11.63
N GLY A 19 -6.10 0.26 -12.22
CA GLY A 19 -5.77 0.11 -13.65
C GLY A 19 -4.40 0.71 -14.04
N VAL A 20 -3.53 0.97 -13.06
CA VAL A 20 -2.19 1.55 -13.25
C VAL A 20 -1.16 0.49 -13.61
N ARG A 21 0.06 0.91 -14.01
CA ARG A 21 1.16 -0.02 -14.34
C ARG A 21 1.46 -1.00 -13.19
N THR A 22 1.29 -0.58 -11.94
CA THR A 22 1.43 -1.43 -10.75
C THR A 22 0.39 -2.56 -10.74
N ALA A 23 -0.86 -2.30 -11.12
CA ALA A 23 -1.91 -3.31 -11.23
C ALA A 23 -1.51 -4.42 -12.23
N GLY A 24 -0.95 -4.03 -13.39
CA GLY A 24 -0.43 -4.97 -14.38
C GLY A 24 0.76 -5.80 -13.86
N LEU A 25 1.61 -5.23 -12.99
CA LEU A 25 2.67 -5.96 -12.31
C LEU A 25 2.11 -6.95 -11.28
N PHE A 26 1.12 -6.54 -10.49
CA PHE A 26 0.45 -7.37 -9.49
C PHE A 26 -0.28 -8.55 -10.13
N ALA A 27 -0.95 -8.34 -11.26
CA ALA A 27 -1.65 -9.39 -12.01
C ALA A 27 -0.74 -10.55 -12.45
N ARG A 28 0.59 -10.34 -12.49
CA ARG A 28 1.58 -11.35 -12.88
C ARG A 28 2.30 -11.99 -11.69
N GLN A 29 2.01 -11.59 -10.46
CA GLN A 29 2.61 -12.16 -9.26
C GLN A 29 1.82 -13.36 -8.73
N THR A 30 2.49 -14.23 -7.98
CA THR A 30 1.81 -15.29 -7.23
C THR A 30 1.05 -14.71 -6.04
N SER A 31 0.01 -15.40 -5.58
CA SER A 31 -0.78 -14.99 -4.41
C SER A 31 0.06 -14.81 -3.16
N GLU A 32 1.12 -15.60 -3.00
CA GLU A 32 2.08 -15.47 -1.89
C GLU A 32 2.85 -14.14 -1.94
N LYS A 33 3.35 -13.77 -3.12
CA LYS A 33 4.07 -12.49 -3.32
C LYS A 33 3.15 -11.30 -3.12
N LEU A 34 1.92 -11.37 -3.62
CA LEU A 34 0.90 -10.34 -3.40
C LEU A 34 0.63 -10.16 -1.90
N ARG A 35 0.51 -11.25 -1.16
CA ARG A 35 0.32 -11.20 0.29
C ARG A 35 1.53 -10.64 1.02
N ALA A 36 2.76 -10.96 0.59
CA ALA A 36 3.97 -10.37 1.15
C ALA A 36 4.04 -8.86 0.92
N ILE A 37 3.67 -8.38 -0.27
CA ILE A 37 3.58 -6.95 -0.60
C ILE A 37 2.51 -6.27 0.26
N GLN A 38 1.32 -6.86 0.35
CA GLN A 38 0.24 -6.35 1.19
C GLN A 38 0.68 -6.20 2.65
N LEU A 39 1.30 -7.22 3.23
CA LEU A 39 1.78 -7.19 4.62
C LEU A 39 2.88 -6.13 4.84
N ALA A 40 3.77 -5.95 3.86
CA ALA A 40 4.81 -4.92 3.93
C ALA A 40 4.20 -3.51 3.91
N ILE A 41 3.20 -3.28 3.06
CA ILE A 41 2.44 -2.02 3.00
C ILE A 41 1.69 -1.79 4.32
N GLU A 42 0.93 -2.77 4.80
CA GLU A 42 0.18 -2.66 6.05
C GLU A 42 1.11 -2.32 7.23
N LYS A 43 2.25 -2.99 7.34
CA LYS A 43 3.25 -2.73 8.38
C LYS A 43 3.81 -1.30 8.31
N SER A 44 4.05 -0.79 7.10
CA SER A 44 4.51 0.60 6.90
C SER A 44 3.41 1.61 7.25
N VAL A 45 2.16 1.34 6.87
CA VAL A 45 1.02 2.22 7.07
C VAL A 45 0.60 2.32 8.54
N ARG A 46 0.78 1.26 9.35
CA ARG A 46 0.44 1.25 10.78
C ARG A 46 1.00 2.43 11.57
N ARG A 47 2.16 2.97 11.20
CA ARG A 47 2.78 4.14 11.85
C ARG A 47 2.02 5.44 11.66
N TYR A 48 1.03 5.44 10.76
CA TYR A 48 0.19 6.59 10.41
C TYR A 48 -1.25 6.44 10.91
N ALA A 49 -1.49 5.54 11.87
CA ALA A 49 -2.80 5.38 12.49
C ALA A 49 -3.25 6.69 13.18
N GLU A 50 -4.46 7.12 12.87
CA GLU A 50 -5.13 8.29 13.43
C GLU A 50 -6.59 7.92 13.74
N GLY A 51 -6.84 7.57 15.00
CA GLY A 51 -8.12 6.99 15.44
C GLY A 51 -8.42 5.69 14.71
N ASP A 52 -9.61 5.61 14.10
CA ASP A 52 -10.07 4.46 13.31
C ASP A 52 -9.60 4.48 11.84
N SER A 53 -8.71 5.41 11.48
CA SER A 53 -8.26 5.63 10.10
C SER A 53 -6.74 5.78 10.02
N PHE A 54 -6.23 5.97 8.80
CA PHE A 54 -4.81 6.27 8.58
C PHE A 54 -4.65 7.57 7.81
N SER A 55 -3.75 8.43 8.29
CA SER A 55 -3.40 9.69 7.63
C SER A 55 -1.97 9.62 7.09
N ILE A 56 -1.82 9.14 5.86
CA ILE A 56 -0.53 8.91 5.21
C ILE A 56 -0.06 10.21 4.55
N PRO A 57 1.13 10.75 4.90
CA PRO A 57 1.74 11.85 4.15
C PRO A 57 1.99 11.43 2.70
N LYS A 58 1.64 12.28 1.72
CA LYS A 58 1.78 11.93 0.28
C LYS A 58 3.22 11.53 -0.11
N GLY A 59 4.23 12.11 0.55
CA GLY A 59 5.64 11.73 0.34
C GLY A 59 6.03 10.36 0.92
N ALA A 60 5.26 9.83 1.87
CA ALA A 60 5.45 8.49 2.43
C ALA A 60 4.80 7.39 1.57
N TYR A 61 3.82 7.75 0.74
CA TYR A 61 3.19 6.83 -0.23
C TYR A 61 4.20 6.30 -1.27
N VAL A 62 5.28 7.04 -1.53
CA VAL A 62 6.26 6.74 -2.59
C VAL A 62 7.32 5.72 -2.14
N ILE A 63 7.37 5.29 -0.87
CA ILE A 63 8.47 4.46 -0.37
C ILE A 63 8.01 3.07 0.02
N ALA A 64 8.18 2.13 -0.90
CA ALA A 64 8.16 0.71 -0.58
C ALA A 64 9.02 -0.17 -1.51
N VAL A 65 10.15 0.32 -2.06
CA VAL A 65 11.21 -0.59 -2.52
C VAL A 65 12.57 0.11 -2.44
N SER A 66 13.43 -0.29 -1.51
CA SER A 66 14.87 -0.10 -1.65
C SER A 66 15.56 -1.45 -1.42
N LYS A 67 16.50 -1.74 -2.30
CA LYS A 67 17.22 -3.01 -2.49
C LYS A 67 17.73 -3.62 -1.19
N LYS A 68 17.70 -4.95 -1.15
CA LYS A 68 18.84 -5.70 -0.60
C LYS A 68 19.77 -6.03 -1.77
#